data_AF-A0ABD0KM91-F1
#
_entry.id   AF-A0ABD0KM91-F1
#
_cell.length_a   1.000
_cell.length_b   1.000
_cell.length_c   1.000
_cell.angle_alpha   90.00
_cell.angle_beta   90.00
_cell.angle_gamma   90.00
#
_symmetry.space_group_name_H-M   'P 1'
#
loop_
_entity.id
_entity.type
_entity.pdbx_description
1 polymer ?
#
loop_
_entity_poly.entity_id
_entity_poly.type
_entity_poly.pdbx_seq_one_letter_code
_entity_poly.pdbx_strand_id
1 'polypeptide(L)'
;SETPKSLEPVKDYSSPKTAGFISDKEVTDYQEKVLEVNTEKWLNIIHDHTFPTQYAPMYIQEAELIVAVYERLYKNLDAPSIAGINWREKLSPEESELVRKMESRLQNVMDGFLKSESDYVFVKTSSRSAKDAPMAQENFKELYEQFLSEEAEDVRGTENTQITCLLKAAFRAMRVRSAAMVMDMVMRSERIYQDMLLALEFKEKFHENFVVRAFVDIDVDMEFRGFVFAGSLVALSQYNYLIYSPRLVEQKDALQAKILTFFHDTLKPKLDSSNFEKAFIIDFAVGSKDEKLWVIEINPFLTTTDAALFSWEHERHLLEGKEGFQFRINTRPKPGARTMLPHSIKALLSV
;
A
#
# COMPACT_ATOMS: atom_id res chain seq x y z
N SER A 1 34.36 15.53 22.57
CA SER A 1 33.45 15.58 21.41
C SER A 1 32.53 14.38 21.49
N GLU A 2 31.43 14.52 22.21
CA GLU A 2 30.41 13.48 22.29
C GLU A 2 29.64 13.47 20.96
N THR A 3 29.80 12.41 20.19
CA THR A 3 28.87 12.05 19.12
C THR A 3 27.47 12.00 19.71
N PRO A 4 26.47 12.68 19.13
CA PRO A 4 25.09 12.56 19.59
C PRO A 4 24.70 11.08 19.48
N LYS A 5 24.24 10.48 20.58
CA LYS A 5 23.53 9.20 20.52
C LYS A 5 22.42 9.39 19.49
N SER A 6 22.47 8.65 18.38
CA SER A 6 21.35 8.56 17.47
C SER A 6 20.17 8.10 18.32
N LEU A 7 19.21 9.00 18.57
CA LEU A 7 17.96 8.65 19.21
C LEU A 7 17.34 7.60 18.29
N GLU A 8 17.38 6.33 18.72
CA GLU A 8 16.60 5.31 18.04
C GLU A 8 15.14 5.80 18.05
N PRO A 9 14.46 5.84 16.89
CA PRO A 9 13.13 6.41 16.82
C PRO A 9 12.23 5.71 17.84
N VAL A 10 11.67 6.52 18.76
CA VAL A 10 10.69 6.08 19.74
C VAL A 10 9.53 5.45 18.98
N LYS A 11 9.08 4.28 19.44
CA LYS A 11 8.08 3.46 18.74
C LYS A 11 6.82 4.28 18.51
N ASP A 12 6.57 4.67 17.25
CA ASP A 12 5.33 5.28 16.82
C ASP A 12 4.24 4.21 16.75
N TYR A 13 3.13 4.45 17.46
CA TYR A 13 1.95 3.60 17.41
C TYR A 13 0.97 4.04 16.32
N SER A 14 1.34 5.06 15.52
CA SER A 14 0.58 5.44 14.36
C SER A 14 0.46 4.25 13.41
N SER A 15 -0.78 3.94 13.12
CA SER A 15 -1.19 2.91 12.18
C SER A 15 -2.53 3.38 11.63
N PRO A 16 -2.94 2.89 10.44
CA PRO A 16 -4.32 3.07 9.99
C PRO A 16 -5.26 2.80 11.15
N LYS A 17 -6.06 3.81 11.53
CA LYS A 17 -7.16 3.59 12.47
C LYS A 17 -8.15 2.69 11.74
N THR A 18 -8.05 1.41 12.03
CA THR A 18 -8.85 0.34 11.46
C THR A 18 -10.18 0.17 12.21
N ALA A 19 -10.29 0.74 13.41
CA ALA A 19 -11.51 0.87 14.22
C ALA A 19 -11.35 2.01 15.26
N GLY A 20 -12.47 2.50 15.83
CA GLY A 20 -12.45 3.37 17.01
C GLY A 20 -12.46 4.87 16.73
N PHE A 21 -13.24 5.34 15.75
CA PHE A 21 -13.63 6.74 15.72
C PHE A 21 -14.47 7.05 16.97
N ILE A 22 -14.12 8.12 17.69
CA ILE A 22 -14.71 8.47 18.99
C ILE A 22 -16.01 9.28 18.77
N SER A 23 -16.20 9.86 17.58
CA SER A 23 -17.41 10.59 17.19
C SER A 23 -17.65 10.62 15.68
N ASP A 24 -18.90 10.84 15.27
CA ASP A 24 -19.31 11.03 13.87
C ASP A 24 -18.54 12.16 13.16
N LYS A 25 -18.14 13.19 13.93
CA LYS A 25 -17.33 14.28 13.42
C LYS A 25 -15.93 13.81 13.01
N GLU A 26 -15.29 12.95 13.81
CA GLU A 26 -13.98 12.41 13.47
C GLU A 26 -14.05 11.47 12.24
N VAL A 27 -15.14 10.71 12.10
CA VAL A 27 -15.40 9.91 10.90
C VAL A 27 -15.52 10.82 9.69
N THR A 28 -16.32 11.88 9.80
CA THR A 28 -16.56 12.84 8.72
C THR A 28 -15.26 13.53 8.30
N ASP A 29 -14.50 14.09 9.24
CA ASP A 29 -13.23 14.77 8.99
C ASP A 29 -12.18 13.83 8.37
N TYR A 30 -12.15 12.56 8.81
CA TYR A 30 -11.28 11.54 8.24
C TYR A 30 -11.66 11.24 6.80
N GLN A 31 -12.94 10.99 6.54
CA GLN A 31 -13.41 10.65 5.21
C GLN A 31 -13.24 11.79 4.22
N GLU A 32 -13.53 13.02 4.61
CA GLU A 32 -13.33 14.17 3.72
C GLU A 32 -11.86 14.25 3.28
N LYS A 33 -10.91 14.09 4.21
CA LYS A 33 -9.49 14.10 3.88
C LYS A 33 -9.04 12.91 3.05
N VAL A 34 -9.60 11.71 3.29
CA VAL A 34 -9.30 10.51 2.48
C VAL A 34 -9.83 10.66 1.07
N LEU A 35 -11.08 11.12 0.92
CA LEU A 35 -11.73 11.31 -0.37
C LEU A 35 -10.99 12.35 -1.24
N GLU A 36 -10.37 13.37 -0.65
CA GLU A 36 -9.58 14.36 -1.39
C GLU A 36 -8.25 13.83 -1.95
N VAL A 37 -7.81 12.66 -1.52
CA VAL A 37 -6.57 12.02 -2.01
C VAL A 37 -6.79 10.65 -2.66
N ASN A 38 -8.05 10.22 -2.82
CA ASN A 38 -8.39 9.04 -3.60
C ASN A 38 -7.83 9.13 -5.02
N THR A 39 -7.60 7.98 -5.65
CA THR A 39 -6.93 7.88 -6.95
C THR A 39 -7.56 8.78 -8.02
N GLU A 40 -8.87 8.92 -8.00
CA GLU A 40 -9.69 9.74 -8.91
C GLU A 40 -9.37 11.24 -8.81
N LYS A 41 -8.88 11.72 -7.67
CA LYS A 41 -8.56 13.13 -7.44
C LYS A 41 -7.22 13.54 -8.05
N TRP A 42 -6.25 12.62 -8.09
CA TRP A 42 -4.90 12.94 -8.54
C TRP A 42 -4.49 12.29 -9.85
N LEU A 43 -5.15 11.21 -10.30
CA LEU A 43 -4.73 10.49 -11.51
C LEU A 43 -4.65 11.44 -12.71
N ASN A 44 -5.71 12.20 -13.00
CA ASN A 44 -5.71 13.10 -14.16
C ASN A 44 -4.62 14.18 -14.09
N ILE A 45 -4.20 14.57 -12.88
CA ILE A 45 -3.18 15.60 -12.67
C ILE A 45 -1.77 15.07 -13.02
N ILE A 46 -1.47 13.83 -12.64
CA ILE A 46 -0.11 13.25 -12.73
C ILE A 46 -0.07 11.87 -13.41
N HIS A 47 -1.01 11.58 -14.32
CA HIS A 47 -1.15 10.27 -14.99
C HIS A 47 0.10 9.83 -15.77
N ASP A 48 0.91 10.78 -16.24
CA ASP A 48 2.17 10.53 -16.96
C ASP A 48 3.34 10.14 -16.05
N HIS A 49 3.14 10.30 -14.73
CA HIS A 49 4.10 10.04 -13.67
C HIS A 49 3.67 8.92 -12.73
N THR A 50 2.62 8.19 -13.07
CA THR A 50 2.14 7.00 -12.35
C THR A 50 1.97 5.83 -13.31
N PHE A 51 1.76 4.62 -12.79
CA PHE A 51 1.56 3.45 -13.64
C PHE A 51 0.30 3.64 -14.52
N PRO A 52 0.31 3.19 -15.78
CA PRO A 52 -0.89 3.16 -16.61
C PRO A 52 -2.08 2.60 -15.84
N THR A 53 -3.16 3.37 -15.73
CA THR A 53 -4.27 3.11 -14.80
C THR A 53 -5.61 3.31 -15.51
N GLN A 54 -6.57 2.43 -15.24
CA GLN A 54 -7.97 2.57 -15.61
C GLN A 54 -8.89 2.17 -14.45
N TYR A 55 -10.14 2.60 -14.51
CA TYR A 55 -11.14 2.32 -13.49
C TYR A 55 -12.18 1.32 -13.99
N ALA A 56 -12.59 0.41 -13.12
CA ALA A 56 -13.87 -0.27 -13.21
C ALA A 56 -14.73 0.21 -12.02
N PRO A 57 -15.90 0.84 -12.25
CA PRO A 57 -16.70 1.39 -11.17
C PRO A 57 -17.18 0.30 -10.23
N MET A 58 -17.25 0.63 -8.93
CA MET A 58 -17.91 -0.18 -7.91
C MET A 58 -19.24 0.49 -7.55
N TYR A 59 -20.28 -0.29 -7.31
CA TYR A 59 -21.59 0.20 -6.92
C TYR A 59 -21.88 -0.09 -5.44
N ILE A 60 -22.81 0.67 -4.85
CA ILE A 60 -23.17 0.54 -3.42
C ILE A 60 -23.54 -0.91 -3.05
N GLN A 61 -24.36 -1.60 -3.86
CA GLN A 61 -24.75 -2.99 -3.57
C GLN A 61 -23.57 -3.96 -3.57
N GLU A 62 -22.52 -3.65 -4.34
CA GLU A 62 -21.31 -4.46 -4.43
C GLU A 62 -20.41 -4.24 -3.21
N ALA A 63 -20.30 -3.00 -2.73
CA ALA A 63 -19.65 -2.69 -1.46
C ALA A 63 -20.41 -3.32 -0.28
N GLU A 64 -21.74 -3.26 -0.27
CA GLU A 64 -22.59 -3.94 0.72
C GLU A 64 -22.35 -5.45 0.72
N LEU A 65 -22.20 -6.06 -0.47
CA LEU A 65 -21.87 -7.47 -0.59
C LEU A 65 -20.49 -7.79 -0.01
N ILE A 66 -19.46 -7.01 -0.33
CA ILE A 66 -18.10 -7.20 0.22
C ILE A 66 -18.15 -7.18 1.75
N VAL A 67 -18.85 -6.21 2.33
CA VAL A 67 -19.04 -6.10 3.78
C VAL A 67 -19.77 -7.33 4.33
N ALA A 68 -20.92 -7.68 3.75
CA ALA A 68 -21.73 -8.80 4.23
C ALA A 68 -20.99 -10.15 4.16
N VAL A 69 -20.22 -10.40 3.09
CA VAL A 69 -19.42 -11.62 2.94
C VAL A 69 -18.32 -11.66 4.00
N TYR A 70 -17.60 -10.55 4.19
CA TYR A 70 -16.53 -10.49 5.19
C TYR A 70 -17.06 -10.68 6.61
N GLU A 71 -18.15 -10.01 6.96
CA GLU A 71 -18.79 -10.16 8.27
C GLU A 71 -19.26 -11.60 8.52
N ARG A 72 -19.87 -12.22 7.51
CA ARG A 72 -20.44 -13.56 7.61
C ARG A 72 -19.38 -14.65 7.72
N LEU A 73 -18.25 -14.49 7.05
CA LEU A 73 -17.27 -15.58 6.87
C LEU A 73 -15.94 -15.37 7.59
N TYR A 74 -15.51 -14.13 7.82
CA TYR A 74 -14.13 -13.82 8.21
C TYR A 74 -14.01 -13.00 9.49
N LYS A 75 -15.07 -12.31 9.92
CA LYS A 75 -15.06 -11.50 11.14
C LYS A 75 -14.66 -12.36 12.34
N ASN A 76 -13.56 -11.97 12.99
CA ASN A 76 -12.92 -12.65 14.12
C ASN A 76 -12.10 -13.91 13.79
N LEU A 77 -11.79 -14.18 12.52
CA LEU A 77 -10.87 -15.25 12.13
C LEU A 77 -9.45 -14.73 11.95
N ASP A 78 -8.46 -15.60 12.17
CA ASP A 78 -7.07 -15.32 11.79
C ASP A 78 -6.79 -15.68 10.32
N ALA A 79 -5.69 -15.17 9.77
CA ALA A 79 -5.34 -15.37 8.36
C ALA A 79 -5.28 -16.87 7.93
N PRO A 80 -4.70 -17.80 8.72
CA PRO A 80 -4.74 -19.22 8.39
C PRO A 80 -6.16 -19.79 8.29
N SER A 81 -7.07 -19.39 9.19
CA SER A 81 -8.46 -19.83 9.16
C SER A 81 -9.22 -19.28 7.95
N ILE A 82 -8.89 -18.06 7.51
CA ILE A 82 -9.48 -17.44 6.31
C ILE A 82 -9.11 -18.22 5.05
N ALA A 83 -7.85 -18.67 4.91
CA ALA A 83 -7.36 -19.33 3.70
C ALA A 83 -8.17 -20.59 3.33
N GLY A 84 -8.60 -21.38 4.32
CA GLY A 84 -9.35 -22.63 4.08
C GLY A 84 -10.82 -22.46 3.67
N ILE A 85 -11.36 -21.24 3.63
CA ILE A 85 -12.78 -20.99 3.34
C ILE A 85 -12.97 -20.71 1.86
N ASN A 86 -13.85 -21.47 1.20
CA ASN A 86 -14.36 -21.14 -0.13
C ASN A 86 -15.62 -20.25 -0.02
N TRP A 87 -15.47 -18.94 -0.13
CA TRP A 87 -16.59 -17.99 0.01
C TRP A 87 -17.63 -18.11 -1.11
N ARG A 88 -17.23 -18.55 -2.31
CA ARG A 88 -18.14 -18.65 -3.46
C ARG A 88 -19.24 -19.69 -3.22
N GLU A 89 -18.94 -20.77 -2.51
CA GLU A 89 -19.92 -21.79 -2.11
C GLU A 89 -20.89 -21.30 -1.02
N LYS A 90 -20.62 -20.14 -0.41
CA LYS A 90 -21.43 -19.55 0.66
C LYS A 90 -22.28 -18.38 0.17
N LEU A 91 -22.35 -18.18 -1.14
CA LEU A 91 -23.18 -17.15 -1.76
C LEU A 91 -24.55 -17.71 -2.12
N SER A 92 -25.58 -16.88 -1.95
CA SER A 92 -26.88 -17.07 -2.58
C SER A 92 -26.77 -16.93 -4.11
N PRO A 93 -27.79 -17.38 -4.88
CA PRO A 93 -27.85 -17.16 -6.32
C PRO A 93 -27.76 -15.68 -6.72
N GLU A 94 -28.38 -14.79 -5.95
CA GLU A 94 -28.39 -13.34 -6.18
C GLU A 94 -27.02 -12.71 -5.94
N GLU A 95 -26.37 -13.05 -4.82
CA GLU A 95 -25.00 -12.61 -4.52
C GLU A 95 -24.02 -13.13 -5.57
N SER A 96 -24.17 -14.38 -6.00
CA SER A 96 -23.34 -14.99 -7.06
C SER A 96 -23.47 -14.25 -8.40
N GLU A 97 -24.67 -13.81 -8.73
CA GLU A 97 -24.92 -13.00 -9.94
C GLU A 97 -24.28 -11.62 -9.83
N LEU A 98 -24.33 -10.98 -8.65
CA LEU A 98 -23.67 -9.71 -8.43
C LEU A 98 -22.14 -9.82 -8.58
N VAL A 99 -21.55 -10.90 -8.06
CA VAL A 99 -20.12 -11.20 -8.27
C VAL A 99 -19.78 -11.38 -9.74
N ARG A 100 -20.58 -12.14 -10.50
CA ARG A 100 -20.35 -12.30 -11.95
C ARG A 100 -20.38 -10.97 -12.70
N LYS A 101 -21.27 -10.05 -12.32
CA LYS A 101 -21.34 -8.70 -12.89
C LYS A 101 -20.10 -7.86 -12.57
N MET A 102 -19.62 -7.91 -11.33
CA MET A 102 -18.36 -7.26 -10.93
C MET A 102 -17.18 -7.83 -11.73
N GLU A 103 -17.08 -9.16 -11.80
CA GLU A 103 -15.99 -9.85 -12.50
C GLU A 103 -15.98 -9.52 -13.99
N SER A 104 -17.14 -9.57 -14.65
CA SER A 104 -17.24 -9.25 -16.08
C SER A 104 -16.81 -7.81 -16.36
N ARG A 105 -17.27 -6.85 -15.56
CA ARG A 105 -16.93 -5.43 -15.71
C ARG A 105 -15.45 -5.17 -15.46
N LEU A 106 -14.89 -5.77 -14.41
CA LEU A 106 -13.48 -5.64 -14.06
C LEU A 106 -12.58 -6.32 -15.10
N GLN A 107 -12.93 -7.54 -15.54
CA GLN A 107 -12.17 -8.29 -16.52
C GLN A 107 -12.06 -7.52 -17.84
N ASN A 108 -13.15 -6.89 -18.30
CA ASN A 108 -13.14 -6.08 -19.52
C ASN A 108 -12.10 -4.93 -19.45
N VAL A 109 -11.90 -4.31 -18.28
CA VAL A 109 -10.85 -3.30 -18.08
C VAL A 109 -9.47 -3.95 -18.03
N MET A 110 -9.33 -5.07 -17.32
CA MET A 110 -8.06 -5.81 -17.21
C MET A 110 -7.55 -6.32 -18.57
N ASP A 111 -8.44 -6.75 -19.46
CA ASP A 111 -8.11 -7.19 -20.83
C ASP A 111 -7.47 -6.05 -21.66
N GLY A 112 -7.70 -4.80 -21.26
CA GLY A 112 -7.00 -3.61 -21.78
C GLY A 112 -5.48 -3.66 -21.56
N PHE A 113 -5.03 -4.34 -20.51
CA PHE A 113 -3.63 -4.42 -20.09
C PHE A 113 -3.01 -5.81 -20.33
N LEU A 114 -3.82 -6.87 -20.29
CA LEU A 114 -3.37 -8.26 -20.42
C LEU A 114 -3.30 -8.66 -21.90
N LYS A 115 -2.21 -8.29 -22.59
CA LYS A 115 -2.00 -8.57 -24.02
C LYS A 115 -1.19 -9.85 -24.29
N SER A 116 -0.46 -10.33 -23.29
CA SER A 116 0.43 -11.49 -23.40
C SER A 116 0.29 -12.46 -22.22
N GLU A 117 0.80 -13.68 -22.42
CA GLU A 117 0.88 -14.68 -21.34
C GLU A 117 1.84 -14.31 -20.21
N SER A 118 2.64 -13.24 -20.36
CA SER A 118 3.50 -12.71 -19.30
C SER A 118 2.97 -11.46 -18.62
N ASP A 119 1.85 -10.89 -19.09
CA ASP A 119 1.34 -9.64 -18.54
C ASP A 119 0.61 -9.85 -17.22
N TYR A 120 0.80 -8.92 -16.29
CA TYR A 120 0.07 -8.88 -15.04
C TYR A 120 -0.45 -7.48 -14.81
N VAL A 121 -1.52 -7.39 -14.03
CA VAL A 121 -1.99 -6.12 -13.48
C VAL A 121 -1.90 -6.15 -11.96
N PHE A 122 -1.96 -4.95 -11.38
CA PHE A 122 -2.19 -4.71 -9.98
C PHE A 122 -3.57 -4.07 -9.83
N VAL A 123 -4.41 -4.57 -8.92
CA VAL A 123 -5.73 -4.01 -8.66
C VAL A 123 -5.87 -3.60 -7.19
N LYS A 124 -6.37 -2.38 -6.98
CA LYS A 124 -6.71 -1.83 -5.66
C LYS A 124 -8.10 -1.19 -5.68
N THR A 125 -8.60 -0.74 -4.53
CA THR A 125 -9.77 0.16 -4.46
C THR A 125 -9.33 1.63 -4.60
N SER A 126 -10.25 2.60 -4.60
CA SER A 126 -9.92 4.02 -4.80
C SER A 126 -8.91 4.54 -3.77
N SER A 127 -9.11 4.15 -2.51
CA SER A 127 -8.29 4.53 -1.35
C SER A 127 -7.06 3.63 -1.18
N ARG A 128 -7.21 2.30 -1.08
CA ARG A 128 -6.10 1.40 -0.70
C ARG A 128 -6.12 0.04 -1.37
N SER A 129 -5.00 -0.65 -1.23
CA SER A 129 -4.76 -2.00 -1.75
C SER A 129 -5.00 -3.06 -0.67
N ALA A 130 -5.45 -4.25 -1.09
CA ALA A 130 -5.66 -5.45 -0.27
C ALA A 130 -4.33 -6.14 0.11
N LYS A 131 -3.38 -5.39 0.70
CA LYS A 131 -2.01 -5.89 1.01
C LYS A 131 -1.98 -7.03 2.03
N ASP A 132 -3.08 -7.25 2.74
CA ASP A 132 -3.30 -8.34 3.68
C ASP A 132 -3.74 -9.66 3.02
N ALA A 133 -4.38 -9.58 1.84
CA ALA A 133 -4.90 -10.74 1.13
C ALA A 133 -3.83 -11.73 0.65
N PRO A 134 -2.63 -11.33 0.18
CA PRO A 134 -1.56 -12.26 -0.20
C PRO A 134 -1.23 -13.31 0.86
N MET A 135 -1.31 -12.94 2.14
CA MET A 135 -0.97 -13.85 3.25
C MET A 135 -1.98 -15.00 3.38
N ALA A 136 -3.15 -14.88 2.77
CA ALA A 136 -4.18 -15.91 2.73
C ALA A 136 -4.14 -16.76 1.44
N GLN A 137 -3.19 -16.51 0.53
CA GLN A 137 -3.02 -17.29 -0.69
C GLN A 137 -2.17 -18.55 -0.45
N GLU A 138 -2.58 -19.68 -1.03
CA GLU A 138 -1.91 -20.98 -0.87
C GLU A 138 -0.45 -20.97 -1.35
N ASN A 139 -0.18 -20.25 -2.45
CA ASN A 139 1.15 -20.19 -3.07
C ASN A 139 2.10 -19.17 -2.44
N PHE A 140 1.68 -18.40 -1.42
CA PHE A 140 2.51 -17.37 -0.80
C PHE A 140 3.78 -17.97 -0.19
N LYS A 141 3.65 -19.14 0.46
CA LYS A 141 4.78 -19.86 1.06
C LYS A 141 5.79 -20.31 0.00
N GLU A 142 5.31 -20.83 -1.12
CA GLU A 142 6.16 -21.28 -2.24
C GLU A 142 6.94 -20.09 -2.85
N LEU A 143 6.30 -18.94 -3.02
CA LEU A 143 6.97 -17.72 -3.48
C LEU A 143 8.06 -17.27 -2.51
N TYR A 144 7.79 -17.32 -1.20
CA TYR A 144 8.78 -16.98 -0.18
C TYR A 144 9.98 -17.95 -0.21
N GLU A 145 9.73 -19.25 -0.27
CA GLU A 145 10.78 -20.27 -0.35
C GLU A 145 11.61 -20.13 -1.63
N GLN A 146 10.97 -19.81 -2.76
CA GLN A 146 11.66 -19.51 -4.01
C GLN A 146 12.64 -18.34 -3.83
N PHE A 147 12.16 -17.17 -3.38
CA PHE A 147 13.03 -16.01 -3.17
C PHE A 147 14.14 -16.28 -2.15
N LEU A 148 13.88 -17.09 -1.11
CA LEU A 148 14.88 -17.43 -0.12
C LEU A 148 15.99 -18.33 -0.68
N SER A 149 15.64 -19.24 -1.58
CA SER A 149 16.58 -20.15 -2.24
C SER A 149 17.53 -19.46 -3.22
N GLU A 150 17.11 -18.31 -3.77
CA GLU A 150 17.90 -17.46 -4.66
C GLU A 150 19.00 -16.68 -3.90
N GLU A 151 18.86 -16.52 -2.58
CA GLU A 151 19.82 -15.77 -1.76
C GLU A 151 21.04 -16.64 -1.38
N ALA A 152 22.19 -15.98 -1.20
CA ALA A 152 23.44 -16.62 -0.82
C ALA A 152 23.36 -17.28 0.57
N GLU A 153 24.00 -18.45 0.70
CA GLU A 153 23.86 -19.34 1.87
C GLU A 153 24.29 -18.68 3.19
N ASP A 154 25.30 -17.82 3.15
CA ASP A 154 25.86 -17.11 4.30
C ASP A 154 24.95 -16.01 4.87
N VAL A 155 24.08 -15.43 4.03
CA VAL A 155 23.15 -14.36 4.44
C VAL A 155 21.69 -14.80 4.50
N ARG A 156 21.34 -15.96 3.91
CA ARG A 156 19.97 -16.50 3.84
C ARG A 156 19.28 -16.59 5.20
N GLY A 157 20.02 -16.99 6.24
CA GLY A 157 19.50 -17.14 7.59
C GLY A 157 19.34 -15.84 8.36
N THR A 158 19.75 -14.69 7.80
CA THR A 158 19.63 -13.41 8.50
C THR A 158 18.19 -12.91 8.50
N GLU A 159 17.79 -12.27 9.61
CA GLU A 159 16.48 -11.66 9.77
C GLU A 159 16.17 -10.66 8.63
N ASN A 160 17.17 -9.87 8.21
CA ASN A 160 17.02 -8.91 7.13
C ASN A 160 16.67 -9.58 5.79
N THR A 161 17.39 -10.65 5.43
CA THR A 161 17.17 -11.38 4.17
C THR A 161 15.80 -12.06 4.19
N GLN A 162 15.45 -12.74 5.27
CA GLN A 162 14.14 -13.38 5.43
C GLN A 162 12.99 -12.38 5.28
N ILE A 163 13.06 -11.22 5.93
CA ILE A 163 12.03 -10.18 5.79
C ILE A 163 12.02 -9.61 4.36
N THR A 164 13.18 -9.42 3.74
CA THR A 164 13.28 -8.95 2.35
C THR A 164 12.59 -9.92 1.39
N CYS A 165 12.87 -11.23 1.49
CA CYS A 165 12.23 -12.27 0.68
C CYS A 165 10.72 -12.35 0.93
N LEU A 166 10.28 -12.17 2.18
CA LEU A 166 8.87 -12.09 2.52
C LEU A 166 8.17 -10.91 1.81
N LEU A 167 8.78 -9.72 1.83
CA LEU A 167 8.25 -8.55 1.14
C LEU A 167 8.22 -8.75 -0.38
N LYS A 168 9.26 -9.36 -0.96
CA LYS A 168 9.31 -9.74 -2.38
C LYS A 168 8.16 -10.70 -2.73
N ALA A 169 7.93 -11.72 -1.90
CA ALA A 169 6.84 -12.66 -2.07
C ALA A 169 5.47 -11.98 -1.99
N ALA A 170 5.28 -11.06 -1.03
CA ALA A 170 4.02 -10.33 -0.86
C ALA A 170 3.72 -9.44 -2.06
N PHE A 171 4.74 -8.72 -2.55
CA PHE A 171 4.60 -7.91 -3.76
C PHE A 171 4.30 -8.79 -4.99
N ARG A 172 4.98 -9.93 -5.13
CA ARG A 172 4.76 -10.87 -6.23
C ARG A 172 3.38 -11.51 -6.20
N ALA A 173 2.82 -11.76 -5.02
CA ALA A 173 1.48 -12.33 -4.83
C ALA A 173 0.33 -11.33 -5.12
N MET A 174 0.62 -10.03 -5.19
CA MET A 174 -0.35 -9.01 -5.61
C MET A 174 -0.57 -8.94 -7.13
N ARG A 175 0.21 -9.68 -7.92
CA ARG A 175 0.02 -9.73 -9.38
C ARG A 175 -1.21 -10.58 -9.71
N VAL A 176 -2.09 -10.06 -10.55
CA VAL A 176 -3.32 -10.76 -10.94
C VAL A 176 -3.50 -10.74 -12.45
N ARG A 177 -4.20 -11.77 -12.96
CA ARG A 177 -4.50 -11.94 -14.39
C ARG A 177 -5.98 -12.15 -14.68
N SER A 178 -6.81 -12.31 -13.65
CA SER A 178 -8.25 -12.43 -13.82
C SER A 178 -9.01 -11.69 -12.73
N ALA A 179 -10.19 -11.21 -13.07
CA ALA A 179 -11.08 -10.57 -12.10
C ALA A 179 -11.47 -11.53 -10.97
N ALA A 180 -11.52 -12.84 -11.24
CA ALA A 180 -11.77 -13.85 -10.22
C ALA A 180 -10.69 -13.88 -9.13
N MET A 181 -9.41 -13.72 -9.49
CA MET A 181 -8.30 -13.58 -8.53
C MET A 181 -8.44 -12.29 -7.71
N VAL A 182 -8.83 -11.19 -8.36
CA VAL A 182 -9.08 -9.91 -7.68
C VAL A 182 -10.22 -10.05 -6.66
N MET A 183 -11.33 -10.66 -7.05
CA MET A 183 -12.47 -10.88 -6.16
C MET A 183 -12.08 -11.73 -4.96
N ASP A 184 -11.27 -12.77 -5.15
CA ASP A 184 -10.80 -13.59 -4.03
C ASP A 184 -9.97 -12.77 -3.03
N MET A 185 -9.09 -11.88 -3.51
CA MET A 185 -8.32 -10.98 -2.66
C MET A 185 -9.19 -9.94 -1.95
N VAL A 186 -10.12 -9.32 -2.67
CA VAL A 186 -10.98 -8.25 -2.16
C VAL A 186 -11.94 -8.77 -1.08
N MET A 187 -12.59 -9.92 -1.32
CA MET A 187 -13.57 -10.51 -0.40
C MET A 187 -12.95 -10.95 0.93
N ARG A 188 -11.64 -11.25 0.94
CA ARG A 188 -10.89 -11.73 2.12
C ARG A 188 -10.11 -10.64 2.84
N SER A 189 -10.09 -9.41 2.34
CA SER A 189 -9.26 -8.34 2.89
C SER A 189 -9.99 -7.59 3.99
N GLU A 190 -9.43 -7.62 5.21
CA GLU A 190 -9.90 -6.80 6.34
C GLU A 190 -9.77 -5.31 6.00
N ARG A 191 -8.69 -4.96 5.30
CA ARG A 191 -8.46 -3.59 4.81
C ARG A 191 -9.61 -3.18 3.90
N ILE A 192 -9.93 -3.95 2.86
CA ILE A 192 -11.01 -3.53 1.96
C ILE A 192 -12.37 -3.49 2.69
N TYR A 193 -12.65 -4.49 3.53
CA TYR A 193 -13.85 -4.50 4.39
C TYR A 193 -14.03 -3.20 5.20
N GLN A 194 -12.99 -2.74 5.88
CA GLN A 194 -13.04 -1.51 6.67
C GLN A 194 -13.25 -0.25 5.83
N ASP A 195 -12.73 -0.20 4.60
CA ASP A 195 -12.96 0.96 3.73
C ASP A 195 -14.38 0.96 3.19
N MET A 196 -14.91 -0.21 2.84
CA MET A 196 -16.29 -0.32 2.39
C MET A 196 -17.27 0.02 3.51
N LEU A 197 -17.00 -0.35 4.76
CA LEU A 197 -17.79 0.10 5.91
C LEU A 197 -17.84 1.64 5.99
N LEU A 198 -16.69 2.29 5.87
CA LEU A 198 -16.61 3.74 5.91
C LEU A 198 -17.33 4.37 4.70
N ALA A 199 -17.07 3.90 3.50
CA ALA A 199 -17.71 4.41 2.28
C ALA A 199 -19.24 4.26 2.31
N LEU A 200 -19.75 3.19 2.93
CA LEU A 200 -21.20 2.94 3.06
C LEU A 200 -21.89 3.77 4.14
N GLU A 201 -21.14 4.36 5.08
CA GLU A 201 -21.71 5.27 6.09
C GLU A 201 -22.26 6.55 5.45
N PHE A 202 -21.66 7.00 4.33
CA PHE A 202 -22.04 8.23 3.60
C PHE A 202 -22.32 7.92 2.13
N LYS A 203 -23.39 7.15 1.90
CA LYS A 203 -23.77 6.65 0.56
C LYS A 203 -23.92 7.75 -0.49
N GLU A 204 -24.26 8.97 -0.09
CA GLU A 204 -24.37 10.14 -0.97
C GLU A 204 -23.03 10.63 -1.53
N LYS A 205 -21.91 10.30 -0.86
CA LYS A 205 -20.55 10.58 -1.31
C LYS A 205 -19.86 9.35 -1.93
N PHE A 206 -20.57 8.23 -2.04
CA PHE A 206 -19.99 6.97 -2.53
C PHE A 206 -19.51 7.11 -3.97
N HIS A 207 -18.20 7.01 -4.16
CA HIS A 207 -17.54 7.02 -5.45
C HIS A 207 -16.28 6.15 -5.40
N GLU A 208 -16.52 4.84 -5.41
CA GLU A 208 -15.47 3.83 -5.33
C GLU A 208 -15.26 3.13 -6.68
N ASN A 209 -14.02 2.76 -6.94
CA ASN A 209 -13.62 2.05 -8.15
C ASN A 209 -12.67 0.91 -7.79
N PHE A 210 -12.72 -0.16 -8.58
CA PHE A 210 -11.54 -0.99 -8.78
C PHE A 210 -10.57 -0.22 -9.68
N VAL A 211 -9.40 0.08 -9.17
CA VAL A 211 -8.32 0.77 -9.88
C VAL A 211 -7.39 -0.29 -10.45
N VAL A 212 -7.45 -0.49 -11.77
CA VAL A 212 -6.64 -1.45 -12.52
C VAL A 212 -5.39 -0.76 -13.04
N ARG A 213 -4.22 -1.27 -12.70
CA ARG A 213 -2.93 -0.67 -13.04
C ARG A 213 -2.03 -1.69 -13.74
N ALA A 214 -1.26 -1.25 -14.72
CA ALA A 214 -0.17 -2.05 -15.24
C ALA A 214 0.77 -2.45 -14.09
N PHE A 215 1.13 -3.73 -13.99
CA PHE A 215 2.07 -4.19 -12.98
C PHE A 215 3.48 -3.82 -13.42
N VAL A 216 4.19 -3.06 -12.58
CA VAL A 216 5.60 -2.70 -12.79
C VAL A 216 6.43 -3.32 -11.67
N ASP A 217 7.51 -3.99 -12.03
CA ASP A 217 8.45 -4.54 -11.04
C ASP A 217 9.18 -3.39 -10.34
N ILE A 218 9.04 -3.34 -9.01
CA ILE A 218 9.70 -2.39 -8.13
C ILE A 218 10.41 -3.22 -7.07
N ASP A 219 11.68 -2.93 -6.87
CA ASP A 219 12.42 -3.58 -5.80
C ASP A 219 11.97 -3.05 -4.44
N VAL A 220 11.83 -3.93 -3.46
CA VAL A 220 11.22 -3.62 -2.15
C VAL A 220 11.93 -2.52 -1.36
N ASP A 221 13.20 -2.24 -1.64
CA ASP A 221 13.99 -1.16 -1.03
C ASP A 221 14.00 0.14 -1.86
N MET A 222 13.33 0.16 -3.02
CA MET A 222 13.24 1.30 -3.94
C MET A 222 11.87 1.98 -3.91
N GLU A 223 11.11 1.77 -2.82
CA GLU A 223 9.91 2.53 -2.49
C GLU A 223 10.19 3.55 -1.37
N PHE A 224 9.64 4.75 -1.50
CA PHE A 224 9.84 5.86 -0.59
C PHE A 224 8.53 6.53 -0.23
N ARG A 225 8.37 6.91 1.05
CA ARG A 225 7.24 7.69 1.53
C ARG A 225 7.66 9.14 1.73
N GLY A 226 7.07 10.04 0.97
CA GLY A 226 7.26 11.49 1.05
C GLY A 226 6.13 12.17 1.82
N PHE A 227 6.47 13.22 2.55
CA PHE A 227 5.54 14.07 3.30
C PHE A 227 5.53 15.45 2.69
N VAL A 228 4.38 15.85 2.16
CA VAL A 228 4.17 17.17 1.58
C VAL A 228 3.37 17.99 2.56
N PHE A 229 3.87 19.18 2.90
CA PHE A 229 3.20 20.13 3.77
C PHE A 229 3.38 21.55 3.22
N ALA A 230 2.30 22.34 3.25
CA ALA A 230 2.24 23.65 2.61
C ALA A 230 2.74 23.65 1.14
N GLY A 231 2.49 22.55 0.41
CA GLY A 231 2.88 22.37 -0.99
C GLY A 231 4.34 21.98 -1.23
N SER A 232 5.15 21.81 -0.18
CA SER A 232 6.56 21.44 -0.28
C SER A 232 6.79 20.02 0.22
N LEU A 233 7.64 19.25 -0.47
CA LEU A 233 8.12 17.96 0.03
C LEU A 233 9.14 18.21 1.14
N VAL A 234 8.75 17.93 2.40
CA VAL A 234 9.51 18.31 3.60
C VAL A 234 10.19 17.12 4.28
N ALA A 235 9.69 15.91 4.07
CA ALA A 235 10.35 14.72 4.58
C ALA A 235 10.22 13.54 3.61
N LEU A 236 11.18 12.62 3.69
CA LEU A 236 11.23 11.39 2.92
C LEU A 236 11.67 10.25 3.83
N SER A 237 11.08 9.07 3.65
CA SER A 237 11.43 7.85 4.35
C SER A 237 11.60 6.71 3.35
N GLN A 238 12.51 5.78 3.61
CA GLN A 238 12.40 4.42 3.08
C GLN A 238 11.01 3.87 3.45
N TYR A 239 10.26 3.36 2.47
CA TYR A 239 8.91 2.86 2.71
C TYR A 239 8.95 1.54 3.50
N ASN A 240 9.71 0.55 3.02
CA ASN A 240 9.88 -0.73 3.71
C ASN A 240 10.95 -0.61 4.80
N TYR A 241 10.59 0.03 5.91
CA TYR A 241 11.50 0.33 7.03
C TYR A 241 11.84 -0.87 7.94
N LEU A 242 11.37 -2.08 7.61
CA LEU A 242 11.77 -3.31 8.29
C LEU A 242 13.08 -3.91 7.74
N ILE A 243 13.52 -3.46 6.57
CA ILE A 243 14.72 -3.98 5.90
C ILE A 243 15.81 -2.92 5.82
N TYR A 244 17.04 -3.39 5.75
CA TYR A 244 18.24 -2.67 5.44
C TYR A 244 18.73 -3.07 4.05
N SER A 245 19.12 -2.08 3.25
CA SER A 245 19.67 -2.27 1.92
C SER A 245 21.01 -1.51 1.80
N PRO A 246 22.14 -2.22 1.61
CA PRO A 246 23.44 -1.59 1.39
C PRO A 246 23.43 -0.62 0.20
N ARG A 247 22.83 -1.02 -0.92
CA ARG A 247 22.75 -0.16 -2.12
C ARG A 247 21.95 1.12 -1.86
N LEU A 248 20.92 1.06 -1.01
CA LEU A 248 20.15 2.25 -0.65
C LEU A 248 21.00 3.24 0.17
N VAL A 249 21.87 2.75 1.05
CA VAL A 249 22.82 3.60 1.78
C VAL A 249 23.80 4.27 0.83
N GLU A 250 24.37 3.52 -0.11
CA GLU A 250 25.30 4.03 -1.11
C GLU A 250 24.67 5.08 -2.03
N GLN A 251 23.39 4.91 -2.38
CA GLN A 251 22.67 5.75 -3.33
C GLN A 251 21.83 6.86 -2.68
N LYS A 252 21.83 6.96 -1.34
CA LYS A 252 20.93 7.83 -0.58
C LYS A 252 20.88 9.26 -1.12
N ASP A 253 22.04 9.90 -1.27
CA ASP A 253 22.08 11.33 -1.65
C ASP A 253 21.67 11.55 -3.11
N ALA A 254 22.02 10.61 -4.00
CA ALA A 254 21.59 10.66 -5.40
C ALA A 254 20.07 10.48 -5.54
N LEU A 255 19.49 9.50 -4.83
CA LEU A 255 18.05 9.27 -4.79
C LEU A 255 17.30 10.45 -4.17
N GLN A 256 17.83 11.03 -3.09
CA GLN A 256 17.28 12.23 -2.48
C GLN A 256 17.18 13.38 -3.49
N ALA A 257 18.28 13.70 -4.17
CA ALA A 257 18.31 14.77 -5.17
C ALA A 257 17.34 14.48 -6.33
N LYS A 258 17.30 13.22 -6.80
CA LYS A 258 16.41 12.79 -7.88
C LYS A 258 14.93 12.96 -7.51
N ILE A 259 14.52 12.50 -6.33
CA ILE A 259 13.13 12.60 -5.86
C ILE A 259 12.72 14.05 -5.59
N LEU A 260 13.59 14.84 -4.94
CA LEU A 260 13.32 16.26 -4.69
C LEU A 260 13.15 17.06 -5.98
N THR A 261 14.05 16.85 -6.94
CA THR A 261 13.99 17.49 -8.27
C THR A 261 12.71 17.08 -8.99
N PHE A 262 12.41 15.78 -9.02
CA PHE A 262 11.18 15.27 -9.63
C PHE A 262 9.93 15.88 -9.00
N PHE A 263 9.85 15.94 -7.68
CA PHE A 263 8.72 16.58 -7.02
C PHE A 263 8.63 18.07 -7.36
N HIS A 264 9.71 18.83 -7.18
CA HIS A 264 9.71 20.28 -7.34
C HIS A 264 9.47 20.72 -8.79
N ASP A 265 10.17 20.11 -9.74
CA ASP A 265 10.18 20.56 -11.13
C ASP A 265 9.04 19.94 -11.95
N THR A 266 8.53 18.78 -11.53
CA THR A 266 7.56 18.00 -12.32
C THR A 266 6.19 17.89 -11.66
N LEU A 267 6.12 17.42 -10.41
CA LEU A 267 4.82 17.14 -9.77
C LEU A 267 4.18 18.42 -9.19
N LYS A 268 4.94 19.22 -8.45
CA LYS A 268 4.45 20.41 -7.76
C LYS A 268 3.76 21.40 -8.71
N PRO A 269 4.29 21.73 -9.91
CA PRO A 269 3.60 22.64 -10.84
C PRO A 269 2.24 22.12 -11.30
N LYS A 270 2.12 20.79 -11.52
CA LYS A 270 0.85 20.15 -11.93
C LYS A 270 -0.17 20.14 -10.80
N LEU A 271 0.28 19.84 -9.58
CA LEU A 271 -0.57 19.86 -8.38
C LEU A 271 -1.02 21.28 -8.02
N ASP A 272 -0.13 22.27 -8.16
CA ASP A 272 -0.44 23.68 -7.93
C ASP A 272 -1.45 24.22 -8.94
N SER A 273 -1.31 23.92 -10.22
CA SER A 273 -2.24 24.37 -11.26
C SER A 273 -3.62 23.73 -11.18
N SER A 274 -3.73 22.60 -10.49
CA SER A 274 -4.99 21.85 -10.29
C SER A 274 -5.68 22.16 -8.96
N ASN A 275 -5.17 23.12 -8.16
CA ASN A 275 -5.64 23.42 -6.81
C ASN A 275 -5.72 22.17 -5.91
N PHE A 276 -4.82 21.21 -6.09
CA PHE A 276 -4.77 20.02 -5.27
C PHE A 276 -4.33 20.35 -3.83
N GLU A 277 -4.66 19.47 -2.89
CA GLU A 277 -4.31 19.57 -1.47
C GLU A 277 -2.83 19.92 -1.26
N LYS A 278 -2.56 20.76 -0.25
CA LYS A 278 -1.20 21.21 0.09
C LYS A 278 -0.55 20.41 1.21
N ALA A 279 -1.31 19.52 1.84
CA ALA A 279 -0.83 18.61 2.86
C ALA A 279 -1.27 17.18 2.53
N PHE A 280 -0.33 16.36 2.09
CA PHE A 280 -0.57 14.95 1.75
C PHE A 280 0.70 14.13 1.91
N ILE A 281 0.55 12.82 1.89
CA ILE A 281 1.65 11.86 1.85
C ILE A 281 1.70 11.27 0.44
N ILE A 282 2.88 11.08 -0.11
CA ILE A 282 3.06 10.58 -1.48
C ILE A 282 4.09 9.46 -1.48
N ASP A 283 3.71 8.31 -2.01
CA ASP A 283 4.59 7.16 -2.13
C ASP A 283 5.22 7.15 -3.53
N PHE A 284 6.55 7.09 -3.59
CA PHE A 284 7.36 7.04 -4.80
C PHE A 284 7.99 5.67 -4.97
N ALA A 285 8.26 5.29 -6.22
CA ALA A 285 9.10 4.15 -6.56
C ALA A 285 10.13 4.51 -7.62
N VAL A 286 11.27 3.80 -7.59
CA VAL A 286 12.19 3.71 -8.73
C VAL A 286 11.97 2.37 -9.41
N GLY A 287 11.57 2.37 -10.69
CA GLY A 287 11.33 1.13 -11.43
C GLY A 287 12.63 0.34 -11.64
N SER A 288 12.59 -0.98 -11.43
CA SER A 288 13.81 -1.82 -11.47
C SER A 288 14.41 -1.97 -12.87
N LYS A 289 13.63 -1.72 -13.93
CA LYS A 289 14.05 -1.91 -15.34
C LYS A 289 14.28 -0.60 -16.09
N ASP A 290 13.46 0.41 -15.83
CA ASP A 290 13.49 1.70 -16.53
C ASP A 290 14.17 2.81 -15.72
N GLU A 291 14.50 2.54 -14.45
CA GLU A 291 15.03 3.49 -13.48
C GLU A 291 14.18 4.78 -13.36
N LYS A 292 12.93 4.75 -13.83
CA LYS A 292 12.03 5.91 -13.82
C LYS A 292 11.46 6.10 -12.42
N LEU A 293 11.27 7.36 -12.04
CA LEU A 293 10.48 7.70 -10.85
C LEU A 293 8.98 7.61 -11.14
N TRP A 294 8.30 6.86 -10.31
CA TRP A 294 6.86 6.64 -10.37
C TRP A 294 6.20 7.11 -9.08
N VAL A 295 5.02 7.71 -9.20
CA VAL A 295 4.11 7.94 -8.08
C VAL A 295 3.24 6.70 -7.93
N ILE A 296 3.33 6.05 -6.77
CA ILE A 296 2.56 4.85 -6.45
C ILE A 296 1.18 5.25 -5.93
N GLU A 297 1.13 6.14 -4.94
CA GLU A 297 -0.08 6.45 -4.17
C GLU A 297 0.04 7.84 -3.53
N ILE A 298 -1.10 8.52 -3.37
CA ILE A 298 -1.22 9.70 -2.52
C ILE A 298 -2.16 9.33 -1.37
N ASN A 299 -1.74 9.64 -0.15
CA ASN A 299 -2.39 9.31 1.11
C ASN A 299 -2.67 10.60 1.89
N PRO A 300 -3.64 10.61 2.81
CA PRO A 300 -3.97 11.81 3.56
C PRO A 300 -2.87 12.12 4.58
N PHE A 301 -2.62 13.41 4.82
CA PHE A 301 -1.70 13.87 5.87
C PHE A 301 -2.36 13.76 7.25
N LEU A 302 -2.46 12.52 7.75
CA LEU A 302 -3.16 12.15 8.97
C LEU A 302 -2.34 11.16 9.80
N THR A 303 -2.53 11.17 11.12
CA THR A 303 -1.89 10.22 12.04
C THR A 303 -2.33 8.77 11.84
N THR A 304 -3.33 8.54 11.01
CA THR A 304 -3.77 7.22 10.54
C THR A 304 -2.94 6.71 9.37
N THR A 305 -2.15 7.54 8.71
CA THR A 305 -1.24 7.09 7.65
C THR A 305 0.08 6.72 8.30
N ASP A 306 0.60 5.51 8.06
CA ASP A 306 1.88 5.05 8.64
C ASP A 306 3.02 6.06 8.34
N ALA A 307 3.76 6.50 9.38
CA ALA A 307 4.83 7.49 9.26
C ALA A 307 6.18 6.90 8.81
N ALA A 308 6.25 5.60 8.56
CA ALA A 308 7.45 4.84 8.22
C ALA A 308 8.58 5.03 9.25
N LEU A 309 9.67 5.72 8.91
CA LEU A 309 10.79 5.99 9.84
C LEU A 309 10.62 7.28 10.67
N PHE A 310 9.46 7.91 10.62
CA PHE A 310 9.11 9.07 11.46
C PHE A 310 8.07 8.71 12.51
N SER A 311 7.85 9.62 13.46
CA SER A 311 6.78 9.54 14.45
C SER A 311 5.77 10.69 14.29
N TRP A 312 4.49 10.38 14.09
CA TRP A 312 3.44 11.41 14.16
C TRP A 312 3.33 12.06 15.54
N GLU A 313 3.54 11.29 16.60
CA GLU A 313 3.39 11.78 17.96
C GLU A 313 4.55 12.70 18.38
N HIS A 314 5.78 12.31 18.04
CA HIS A 314 6.98 13.00 18.54
C HIS A 314 7.62 13.92 17.48
N GLU A 315 7.39 13.66 16.20
CA GLU A 315 8.16 14.26 15.10
C GLU A 315 7.29 14.98 14.07
N ARG A 316 6.03 15.28 14.42
CA ARG A 316 5.12 16.06 13.58
C ARG A 316 5.73 17.37 13.08
N HIS A 317 6.55 18.03 13.89
CA HIS A 317 7.24 19.26 13.50
C HIS A 317 8.18 19.06 12.29
N LEU A 318 8.81 17.88 12.16
CA LEU A 318 9.61 17.51 10.98
C LEU A 318 8.72 17.29 9.76
N LEU A 319 7.58 16.61 9.94
CA LEU A 319 6.60 16.34 8.89
C LEU A 319 5.86 17.60 8.41
N GLU A 320 5.87 18.67 9.22
CA GLU A 320 5.36 20.00 8.88
C GLU A 320 6.47 20.96 8.37
N GLY A 321 7.70 20.46 8.18
CA GLY A 321 8.80 21.22 7.60
C GLY A 321 9.44 22.27 8.51
N LYS A 322 9.27 22.19 9.83
CA LYS A 322 9.79 23.18 10.79
C LYS A 322 11.32 23.14 10.96
N GLU A 323 11.97 22.05 10.55
CA GLU A 323 13.43 21.86 10.69
C GLU A 323 14.12 21.53 9.35
N GLY A 324 13.59 22.07 8.25
CA GLY A 324 14.11 21.80 6.91
C GLY A 324 13.84 20.37 6.45
N PHE A 325 14.38 20.02 5.27
CA PHE A 325 14.11 18.73 4.64
C PHE A 325 14.80 17.57 5.38
N GLN A 326 14.07 16.48 5.60
CA GLN A 326 14.57 15.27 6.28
C GLN A 326 14.48 14.03 5.38
N PHE A 327 15.54 13.23 5.28
CA PHE A 327 15.49 11.92 4.61
C PHE A 327 16.04 10.80 5.50
N ARG A 328 15.18 9.84 5.83
CA ARG A 328 15.53 8.68 6.67
C ARG A 328 15.51 7.37 5.89
N ILE A 329 16.55 6.57 6.12
CA ILE A 329 16.68 5.19 5.66
C ILE A 329 17.29 4.37 6.79
N ASN A 330 17.11 3.05 6.77
CA ASN A 330 17.89 2.18 7.65
C ASN A 330 19.35 2.12 7.16
N THR A 331 20.29 2.44 8.03
CA THR A 331 21.74 2.41 7.73
C THR A 331 22.43 1.12 8.16
N ARG A 332 21.70 0.24 8.86
CA ARG A 332 22.13 -1.09 9.28
C ARG A 332 20.90 -1.98 9.49
N PRO A 333 21.05 -3.32 9.49
CA PRO A 333 19.98 -4.22 9.87
C PRO A 333 19.41 -3.86 11.25
N LYS A 334 18.09 -3.88 11.40
CA LYS A 334 17.40 -3.58 12.65
C LYS A 334 17.17 -4.89 13.42
N PRO A 335 17.88 -5.13 14.55
CA PRO A 335 17.66 -6.34 15.34
C PRO A 335 16.23 -6.41 15.85
N GLY A 336 15.59 -7.57 15.70
CA GLY A 336 14.23 -7.80 16.18
C GLY A 336 13.14 -7.23 15.27
N ALA A 337 13.45 -6.87 14.02
CA ALA A 337 12.45 -6.48 13.02
C ALA A 337 11.32 -7.52 12.85
N ARG A 338 11.63 -8.81 13.01
CA ARG A 338 10.70 -9.95 13.01
C ARG A 338 9.64 -9.84 14.09
N THR A 339 9.92 -9.18 15.21
CA THR A 339 8.93 -8.98 16.28
C THR A 339 7.79 -8.07 15.83
N MET A 340 8.03 -7.20 14.84
CA MET A 340 7.07 -6.25 14.27
C MET A 340 6.14 -6.90 13.23
N LEU A 341 6.44 -8.11 12.77
CA LEU A 341 5.59 -8.82 11.82
C LEU A 341 4.31 -9.33 12.50
N PRO A 342 3.22 -9.57 11.75
CA PRO A 342 2.06 -10.28 12.25
C PRO A 342 2.40 -11.70 12.75
N HIS A 343 1.66 -12.22 13.73
CA HIS A 343 1.93 -13.54 14.31
C HIS A 343 1.89 -14.67 13.25
N SER A 344 0.91 -14.65 12.35
CA SER A 344 0.77 -15.61 11.24
C SER A 344 2.02 -15.67 10.36
N ILE A 345 2.62 -14.51 10.09
CA ILE A 345 3.85 -14.39 9.29
C ILE A 345 5.07 -14.90 10.04
N LYS A 346 5.18 -14.67 11.36
CA LYS A 346 6.33 -15.14 12.15
C LYS A 346 6.47 -16.66 12.09
N ALA A 347 5.36 -17.39 11.98
CA ALA A 347 5.35 -18.85 11.85
C ALA A 347 6.02 -19.32 10.55
N LEU A 348 5.85 -18.60 9.44
CA LEU A 348 6.51 -18.89 8.17
C LEU A 348 8.04 -18.72 8.24
N LEU A 349 8.51 -17.80 9.08
CA LEU A 349 9.95 -17.53 9.27
C LEU A 349 10.63 -18.47 10.27
N SER A 350 9.89 -19.39 10.89
CA SER A 350 10.42 -20.37 11.86
C SER A 350 10.90 -21.66 11.21
N VAL A 351 10.85 -21.74 9.88
CA VAL A 351 11.27 -22.90 9.08
C VAL A 351 12.76 -22.85 8.81
#